data_AF-A0A5B9R070-F1
#
_entry.id   AF-A0A5B9R070-F1
#
_cell.length_a   1.000
_cell.length_b   1.000
_cell.length_c   1.000
_cell.angle_alpha   90.00
_cell.angle_beta   90.00
_cell.angle_gamma   90.00
#
_symmetry.space_group_name_H-M   'P 1'
#
loop_
_entity.id
_entity.type
_entity.pdbx_description
1 polymer ?
#
loop_
_entity_poly.entity_id
_entity_poly.type
_entity_poly.pdbx_seq_one_letter_code
_entity_poly.pdbx_strand_id
1 'polypeptide(L)'
;MHHHKLLLLTAAWLLCQANLVSTSFAAEEHDSPPNIVFLFADDQNTYSVGCYGNPDVQTPNMDQLARDGVVFDKHYNTTAICMASRANVFTGMYEYKTGCNFSHGNMRPEVWQKSYPVLLREAGYLTAFAGKFGIVVEGKGLCEDDFDFWGGGPGQTEYATARNKSMQKYAAQYPHSTLSYGAFGQDVIRQASKQQKPFCLSISFKAPHKPAIPDPRFNSVYRGKQFTKPANFGRAFAEHLAPQSKQGRQYPRFTEWKYDSDYDGEMAKYHQQVYGIDVALGMIREELNKQGVADNTVVIYTSDNGYICGAHGYGSKVLPMEESSRVPLMIYDPRSPLNGKQIRCDRLTGNIDFAPTILDLAGLPIPANMDGKSLTGLLQQADQGGHEQLSFINVFGPLPTHSLTCLTRQYKYTYWWYGDDTMDPAEELFDTLHDPLELENLANNPDHATTLDAMRKRYDQELAKWKQQAVDYNNYQRYGTLFDRHVPIAEKSVANRASGQPKQRRKDAGKG
;
A
#
# COMPACT_ATOMS: atom_id res chain seq x y z
N MET A 1 3.27 89.48 49.50
CA MET A 1 3.05 89.04 50.89
C MET A 1 1.83 88.14 50.93
N HIS A 2 1.84 87.12 51.79
CA HIS A 2 0.73 86.30 52.31
C HIS A 2 -0.51 85.91 51.46
N HIS A 3 -0.61 84.59 51.29
CA HIS A 3 -1.76 83.71 51.62
C HIS A 3 -3.10 83.76 50.85
N HIS A 4 -3.45 82.56 50.31
CA HIS A 4 -4.76 81.87 50.44
C HIS A 4 -6.02 82.58 49.88
N LYS A 5 -7.00 82.01 49.16
CA LYS A 5 -7.67 80.68 49.09
C LYS A 5 -8.78 80.82 47.99
N LEU A 6 -9.57 79.85 47.48
CA LEU A 6 -9.70 78.38 47.52
C LEU A 6 -10.67 77.95 46.37
N LEU A 7 -10.75 76.64 46.07
CA LEU A 7 -11.71 75.94 45.16
C LEU A 7 -11.52 76.18 43.64
N LEU A 8 -11.36 75.16 42.76
CA LEU A 8 -11.94 73.81 42.57
C LEU A 8 -13.32 73.78 41.88
N LEU A 9 -13.34 73.25 40.64
CA LEU A 9 -14.31 72.30 40.05
C LEU A 9 -13.87 72.02 38.58
N THR A 10 -13.10 70.95 38.34
CA THR A 10 -13.53 69.68 37.68
C THR A 10 -13.82 69.72 36.17
N ALA A 11 -12.91 69.10 35.39
CA ALA A 11 -13.27 68.28 34.23
C ALA A 11 -12.26 67.12 34.17
N ALA A 12 -12.76 65.88 34.17
CA ALA A 12 -11.92 64.67 34.24
C ALA A 12 -11.75 64.02 32.87
N TRP A 13 -10.57 63.44 32.61
CA TRP A 13 -10.35 62.46 31.56
C TRP A 13 -9.75 61.20 32.18
N LEU A 14 -10.53 60.11 32.21
CA LEU A 14 -10.03 58.79 32.59
C LEU A 14 -9.31 58.15 31.40
N LEU A 15 -8.04 57.81 31.57
CA LEU A 15 -7.35 56.82 30.75
C LEU A 15 -7.40 55.47 31.48
N CYS A 16 -8.34 54.62 31.08
CA CYS A 16 -8.46 53.28 31.63
C CYS A 16 -7.51 52.33 30.88
N GLN A 17 -6.40 51.94 31.50
CA GLN A 17 -5.53 50.89 30.95
C GLN A 17 -6.19 49.52 31.17
N ALA A 18 -6.70 48.93 30.09
CA ALA A 18 -7.11 47.54 30.07
C ALA A 18 -5.91 46.65 29.67
N ASN A 19 -5.26 46.01 30.64
CA ASN A 19 -4.29 44.95 30.39
C ASN A 19 -5.05 43.70 29.90
N LEU A 20 -5.26 43.62 28.59
CA LEU A 20 -5.65 42.38 27.92
C LEU A 20 -4.45 41.41 27.96
N VAL A 21 -4.46 40.51 28.94
CA VAL A 21 -3.62 39.31 28.93
C VAL A 21 -4.17 38.39 27.84
N SER A 22 -3.69 38.57 26.62
CA SER A 22 -3.92 37.62 25.53
C SER A 22 -3.21 36.33 25.86
N THR A 23 -3.92 35.39 26.48
CA THR A 23 -3.49 33.99 26.58
C THR A 23 -3.54 33.37 25.19
N SER A 24 -2.50 33.61 24.39
CA SER A 24 -2.21 32.78 23.23
C SER A 24 -1.98 31.36 23.73
N PHE A 25 -2.94 30.48 23.44
CA PHE A 25 -2.64 29.06 23.31
C PHE A 25 -1.72 28.90 22.11
N ALA A 26 -0.41 29.08 22.34
CA ALA A 26 0.58 28.48 21.48
C ALA A 26 0.35 26.97 21.58
N ALA A 27 0.13 26.30 20.44
CA ALA A 27 0.30 24.87 20.39
C ALA A 27 1.74 24.56 20.78
N GLU A 28 1.97 23.55 21.62
CA GLU A 28 3.33 23.07 21.86
C GLU A 28 3.90 22.61 20.52
N GLU A 29 4.98 23.25 20.07
CA GLU A 29 5.79 22.67 19.00
C GLU A 29 6.31 21.34 19.53
N HIS A 30 5.89 20.23 18.90
CA HIS A 30 6.41 18.91 19.22
C HIS A 30 7.87 18.83 18.74
N ASP A 31 8.78 19.31 19.59
CA ASP A 31 10.25 19.29 19.45
C ASP A 31 10.83 17.86 19.37
N SER A 32 9.99 16.83 19.53
CA SER A 32 10.36 15.41 19.44
C SER A 32 9.83 14.79 18.13
N PRO A 33 10.69 14.13 17.34
CA PRO A 33 10.28 13.40 16.14
C PRO A 33 9.13 12.42 16.44
N PRO A 34 8.17 12.25 15.53
CA PRO A 34 6.99 11.44 15.79
C PRO A 34 7.33 9.97 15.86
N ASN A 35 6.51 9.22 16.60
CA ASN A 35 6.42 7.79 16.44
C ASN A 35 5.67 7.45 15.15
N ILE A 36 6.03 6.33 14.52
CA ILE A 36 5.45 5.88 13.25
C ILE A 36 4.97 4.44 13.43
N VAL A 37 3.70 4.20 13.12
CA VAL A 37 3.07 2.88 13.09
C VAL A 37 2.62 2.60 11.67
N PHE A 38 3.30 1.67 10.99
CA PHE A 38 3.02 1.27 9.62
C PHE A 38 2.39 -0.13 9.60
N LEU A 39 1.11 -0.21 9.25
CA LEU A 39 0.31 -1.44 9.25
C LEU A 39 -0.04 -1.85 7.83
N PHE A 40 0.23 -3.11 7.51
CA PHE A 40 0.31 -3.56 6.13
C PHE A 40 -0.31 -4.96 5.97
N ALA A 41 -1.44 -5.07 5.28
CA ALA A 41 -2.13 -6.33 5.01
C ALA A 41 -1.64 -6.99 3.70
N ASP A 42 -1.90 -8.29 3.53
CA ASP A 42 -1.63 -9.04 2.29
C ASP A 42 -2.93 -9.58 1.69
N ASP A 43 -3.14 -9.44 0.38
CA ASP A 43 -4.41 -9.70 -0.32
C ASP A 43 -5.56 -8.76 0.11
N GLN A 44 -5.36 -7.43 0.27
CA GLN A 44 -6.44 -6.52 0.68
C GLN A 44 -6.75 -5.39 -0.32
N ASN A 45 -7.97 -5.38 -0.85
CA ASN A 45 -8.51 -4.31 -1.71
C ASN A 45 -9.42 -3.31 -0.94
N THR A 46 -9.80 -2.21 -1.58
CA THR A 46 -10.70 -1.19 -0.98
C THR A 46 -12.09 -1.74 -0.64
N TYR A 47 -12.65 -2.63 -1.47
CA TYR A 47 -13.94 -3.31 -1.24
C TYR A 47 -14.03 -4.06 0.10
N SER A 48 -12.88 -4.38 0.71
CA SER A 48 -12.79 -5.09 1.99
C SER A 48 -12.82 -4.20 3.24
N VAL A 49 -13.07 -2.89 3.11
CA VAL A 49 -13.06 -1.93 4.24
C VAL A 49 -14.31 -1.04 4.20
N GLY A 50 -14.97 -0.89 5.36
CA GLY A 50 -16.25 -0.18 5.50
C GLY A 50 -16.20 1.29 5.03
N CYS A 51 -15.12 2.01 5.35
CA CYS A 51 -14.91 3.40 4.95
C CYS A 51 -14.76 3.64 3.42
N TYR A 52 -14.68 2.58 2.61
CA TYR A 52 -14.75 2.62 1.14
C TYR A 52 -16.13 2.23 0.58
N GLY A 53 -17.15 2.10 1.43
CA GLY A 53 -18.55 2.05 1.03
C GLY A 53 -19.16 0.65 0.91
N ASN A 54 -18.48 -0.41 1.38
CA ASN A 54 -19.07 -1.75 1.44
C ASN A 54 -19.75 -2.00 2.80
N PRO A 55 -21.11 -2.00 2.89
CA PRO A 55 -21.82 -2.20 4.15
C PRO A 55 -21.77 -3.66 4.66
N ASP A 56 -21.30 -4.61 3.84
CA ASP A 56 -21.20 -6.01 4.24
C ASP A 56 -19.99 -6.30 5.13
N VAL A 57 -19.02 -5.39 5.21
CA VAL A 57 -17.80 -5.58 6.01
C VAL A 57 -17.85 -4.80 7.32
N GLN A 58 -17.39 -5.45 8.38
CA GLN A 58 -17.17 -4.87 9.70
C GLN A 58 -15.68 -4.54 9.86
N THR A 59 -15.33 -3.27 9.82
CA THR A 59 -13.98 -2.75 10.11
C THR A 59 -14.01 -1.51 11.01
N PRO A 60 -14.63 -1.59 12.21
CA PRO A 60 -14.90 -0.40 13.03
C PRO A 60 -13.64 0.39 13.46
N ASN A 61 -12.47 -0.26 13.62
CA ASN A 61 -11.24 0.42 13.99
C ASN A 61 -10.56 1.10 12.79
N MET A 62 -10.62 0.50 11.60
CA MET A 62 -10.20 1.14 10.34
C MET A 62 -11.14 2.29 9.98
N ASP A 63 -12.45 2.10 10.17
CA ASP A 63 -13.45 3.14 9.91
C ASP A 63 -13.29 4.30 10.90
N GLN A 64 -12.86 4.03 12.13
CA GLN A 64 -12.47 5.09 13.08
C GLN A 64 -11.17 5.78 12.65
N LEU A 65 -10.15 5.02 12.23
CA LEU A 65 -8.90 5.60 11.69
C LEU A 65 -9.16 6.51 10.47
N ALA A 66 -10.10 6.12 9.61
CA ALA A 66 -10.59 6.90 8.48
C ALA A 66 -11.34 8.18 8.89
N ARG A 67 -12.11 8.15 9.99
CA ARG A 67 -12.78 9.35 10.53
C ARG A 67 -11.80 10.32 11.18
N ASP A 68 -10.80 9.79 11.86
CA ASP A 68 -9.82 10.56 12.61
C ASP A 68 -8.76 11.21 11.70
N GLY A 69 -8.37 10.55 10.61
CA GLY A 69 -7.33 10.99 9.67
C GLY A 69 -7.83 11.34 8.26
N VAL A 70 -6.99 11.04 7.27
CA VAL A 70 -7.24 11.22 5.84
C VAL A 70 -7.38 9.85 5.16
N VAL A 71 -8.43 9.68 4.36
CA VAL A 71 -8.65 8.51 3.49
C VAL A 71 -8.17 8.83 2.09
N PHE A 72 -7.43 7.93 1.45
CA PHE A 72 -6.96 8.13 0.07
C PHE A 72 -7.79 7.29 -0.90
N ASP A 73 -8.45 7.95 -1.85
CA ASP A 73 -9.31 7.28 -2.83
C ASP A 73 -8.51 6.68 -3.99
N LYS A 74 -7.35 7.24 -4.33
CA LYS A 74 -6.54 6.87 -5.51
C LYS A 74 -5.13 6.43 -5.10
N HIS A 75 -5.06 5.44 -4.21
CA HIS A 75 -3.82 4.79 -3.78
C HIS A 75 -3.63 3.41 -4.42
N TYR A 76 -2.43 3.13 -4.93
CA TYR A 76 -2.16 1.95 -5.74
C TYR A 76 -0.80 1.28 -5.48
N ASN A 77 -0.73 -0.04 -5.63
CA ASN A 77 0.55 -0.74 -5.71
C ASN A 77 1.10 -0.69 -7.15
N THR A 78 2.30 -0.14 -7.33
CA THR A 78 2.95 -0.05 -8.65
C THR A 78 3.39 -1.42 -9.19
N THR A 79 3.51 -2.41 -8.32
CA THR A 79 3.58 -3.83 -8.69
C THR A 79 2.65 -4.60 -7.76
N ALA A 80 1.58 -5.21 -8.29
CA ALA A 80 0.57 -5.94 -7.52
C ALA A 80 1.00 -7.39 -7.16
N ILE A 81 2.25 -7.61 -6.74
CA ILE A 81 2.73 -8.90 -6.20
C ILE A 81 3.68 -8.70 -5.01
N CYS A 82 3.48 -9.49 -3.94
CA CYS A 82 4.03 -9.25 -2.60
C CYS A 82 5.51 -8.87 -2.55
N MET A 83 6.42 -9.66 -3.14
CA MET A 83 7.87 -9.46 -2.97
C MET A 83 8.34 -8.15 -3.60
N ALA A 84 7.90 -7.86 -4.82
CA ALA A 84 8.18 -6.60 -5.49
C ALA A 84 7.49 -5.42 -4.77
N SER A 85 6.21 -5.55 -4.42
CA SER A 85 5.48 -4.50 -3.70
C SER A 85 6.16 -4.15 -2.36
N ARG A 86 6.57 -5.14 -1.58
CA ARG A 86 7.30 -4.96 -0.31
C ARG A 86 8.66 -4.32 -0.54
N ALA A 87 9.39 -4.72 -1.58
CA ALA A 87 10.63 -4.06 -1.98
C ALA A 87 10.40 -2.58 -2.30
N ASN A 88 9.34 -2.25 -3.05
CA ASN A 88 8.95 -0.88 -3.39
C ASN A 88 8.60 -0.07 -2.13
N VAL A 89 7.86 -0.65 -1.17
CA VAL A 89 7.53 -0.02 0.13
C VAL A 89 8.78 0.27 0.97
N PHE A 90 9.71 -0.66 1.09
CA PHE A 90 10.93 -0.46 1.89
C PHE A 90 11.87 0.59 1.30
N THR A 91 11.94 0.70 -0.03
CA THR A 91 12.98 1.47 -0.75
C THR A 91 12.47 2.74 -1.42
N GLY A 92 11.16 2.90 -1.56
CA GLY A 92 10.54 4.01 -2.29
C GLY A 92 10.81 4.01 -3.80
N MET A 93 11.21 2.87 -4.38
CA MET A 93 11.59 2.74 -5.79
C MET A 93 10.63 1.84 -6.56
N TYR A 94 10.55 2.05 -7.89
CA TYR A 94 9.91 1.07 -8.78
C TYR A 94 10.69 -0.24 -8.84
N GLU A 95 9.98 -1.33 -9.17
CA GLU A 95 10.52 -2.70 -9.20
C GLU A 95 11.78 -2.85 -10.08
N TYR A 96 11.81 -2.19 -11.24
CA TYR A 96 12.95 -2.21 -12.15
C TYR A 96 14.23 -1.57 -11.55
N LYS A 97 14.12 -0.81 -10.46
CA LYS A 97 15.23 -0.26 -9.68
C LYS A 97 15.53 -1.05 -8.40
N THR A 98 14.55 -1.75 -7.82
CA THR A 98 14.80 -2.67 -6.68
C THR A 98 15.43 -3.98 -7.11
N GLY A 99 15.21 -4.40 -8.37
CA GLY A 99 15.68 -5.67 -8.91
C GLY A 99 15.00 -6.90 -8.32
N CYS A 100 13.99 -6.72 -7.45
CA CYS A 100 13.52 -7.71 -6.49
C CYS A 100 12.12 -8.24 -6.84
N ASN A 101 12.03 -9.49 -7.33
CA ASN A 101 10.76 -10.20 -7.58
C ASN A 101 11.00 -11.71 -7.54
N PHE A 102 9.97 -12.48 -7.18
CA PHE A 102 9.94 -13.95 -7.13
C PHE A 102 10.47 -14.64 -8.40
N SER A 103 10.36 -14.00 -9.57
CA SER A 103 10.79 -14.54 -10.88
C SER A 103 12.14 -14.00 -11.38
N HIS A 104 12.75 -13.06 -10.66
CA HIS A 104 13.90 -12.27 -11.15
C HIS A 104 15.10 -12.36 -10.20
N GLY A 105 14.88 -12.29 -8.89
CA GLY A 105 15.93 -12.44 -7.89
C GLY A 105 15.64 -11.71 -6.57
N ASN A 106 16.60 -11.84 -5.66
CA ASN A 106 16.58 -11.21 -4.34
C ASN A 106 16.96 -9.72 -4.42
N MET A 107 16.72 -8.98 -3.34
CA MET A 107 17.19 -7.60 -3.21
C MET A 107 18.69 -7.60 -2.88
N ARG A 108 19.46 -6.71 -3.50
CA ARG A 108 20.88 -6.57 -3.19
C ARG A 108 21.14 -5.72 -1.92
N PRO A 109 22.27 -5.92 -1.20
CA PRO A 109 22.58 -5.19 0.02
C PRO A 109 22.65 -3.66 -0.15
N GLU A 110 23.21 -3.17 -1.26
CA GLU A 110 23.33 -1.74 -1.55
C GLU A 110 21.98 -1.04 -1.80
N VAL A 111 20.95 -1.81 -2.15
CA VAL A 111 19.56 -1.34 -2.24
C VAL A 111 18.94 -1.32 -0.84
N TRP A 112 19.12 -2.39 -0.06
CA TRP A 112 18.56 -2.51 1.30
C TRP A 112 19.13 -1.46 2.27
N GLN A 113 20.42 -1.12 2.18
CA GLN A 113 21.04 -0.09 3.04
C GLN A 113 20.41 1.30 2.91
N LYS A 114 19.66 1.58 1.84
CA LYS A 114 18.94 2.84 1.61
C LYS A 114 17.45 2.76 1.92
N SER A 115 17.00 1.67 2.55
CA SER A 115 15.61 1.46 2.93
C SER A 115 15.24 2.27 4.17
N TYR A 116 13.96 2.63 4.33
CA TYR A 116 13.51 3.41 5.48
C TYR A 116 13.85 2.79 6.85
N PRO A 117 13.78 1.46 7.11
CA PRO A 117 14.09 0.94 8.44
C PRO A 117 15.59 1.05 8.79
N VAL A 118 16.49 0.93 7.81
CA VAL A 118 17.93 1.11 8.04
C VAL A 118 18.24 2.58 8.34
N LEU A 119 17.73 3.50 7.52
CA LEU A 119 17.98 4.94 7.67
C LEU A 119 17.38 5.50 8.97
N LEU A 120 16.19 5.03 9.38
CA LEU A 120 15.61 5.38 10.69
C LEU A 120 16.47 4.88 11.86
N ARG A 121 16.95 3.63 11.79
CA ARG A 121 17.82 3.03 12.81
C ARG A 121 19.12 3.81 12.97
N GLU A 122 19.73 4.20 11.86
CA GLU A 122 20.93 5.06 11.84
C GLU A 122 20.66 6.44 12.46
N ALA A 123 19.46 7.00 12.26
CA ALA A 123 19.00 8.23 12.91
C ALA A 123 18.58 8.07 14.38
N GLY A 124 18.71 6.88 14.98
CA GLY A 124 18.45 6.63 16.40
C GLY A 124 17.01 6.26 16.77
N TYR A 125 16.12 6.09 15.80
CA TYR A 125 14.80 5.51 16.04
C TYR A 125 14.93 4.07 16.55
N LEU A 126 14.04 3.69 17.47
CA LEU A 126 13.80 2.28 17.78
C LEU A 126 13.03 1.65 16.62
N THR A 127 13.61 0.65 15.94
CA THR A 127 12.97 0.01 14.78
C THR A 127 12.44 -1.38 15.12
N ALA A 128 11.19 -1.64 14.75
CA ALA A 128 10.52 -2.90 15.04
C ALA A 128 9.77 -3.42 13.81
N PHE A 129 9.91 -4.72 13.53
CA PHE A 129 9.19 -5.38 12.44
C PHE A 129 8.52 -6.66 12.91
N ALA A 130 7.26 -6.89 12.51
CA ALA A 130 6.59 -8.17 12.71
C ALA A 130 5.81 -8.68 11.51
N GLY A 131 5.69 -10.00 11.41
CA GLY A 131 4.93 -10.70 10.39
C GLY A 131 5.71 -10.99 9.12
N LYS A 132 5.03 -10.93 7.97
CA LYS A 132 5.59 -11.32 6.68
C LYS A 132 6.61 -10.29 6.20
N PHE A 133 7.90 -10.62 6.28
CA PHE A 133 8.94 -9.76 5.71
C PHE A 133 8.84 -9.72 4.18
N GLY A 134 8.67 -10.90 3.56
CA GLY A 134 8.25 -11.03 2.16
C GLY A 134 9.29 -10.69 1.09
N ILE A 135 10.47 -10.20 1.47
CA ILE A 135 11.68 -10.11 0.63
C ILE A 135 12.81 -10.97 1.21
N VAL A 136 13.88 -11.14 0.44
CA VAL A 136 15.16 -11.67 0.91
C VAL A 136 16.24 -10.74 0.39
N VAL A 137 17.20 -10.40 1.25
CA VAL A 137 18.39 -9.62 0.89
C VAL A 137 19.57 -10.57 0.73
N GLU A 138 20.33 -10.45 -0.36
CA GLU A 138 21.49 -11.30 -0.63
C GLU A 138 22.52 -11.19 0.51
N GLY A 139 23.02 -12.33 1.00
CA GLY A 139 23.95 -12.37 2.15
C GLY A 139 23.35 -12.04 3.52
N LYS A 140 22.30 -11.21 3.63
CA LYS A 140 21.65 -10.81 4.91
C LYS A 140 20.36 -11.58 5.24
N GLY A 141 19.77 -12.31 4.29
CA GLY A 141 18.56 -13.10 4.53
C GLY A 141 17.32 -12.23 4.78
N LEU A 142 16.76 -12.31 5.99
CA LEU A 142 15.59 -11.52 6.41
C LEU A 142 15.94 -10.21 7.12
N CYS A 143 17.24 -9.87 7.23
CA CYS A 143 17.71 -8.65 7.89
C CYS A 143 17.24 -8.50 9.34
N GLU A 144 17.14 -9.61 10.09
CA GLU A 144 16.62 -9.62 11.47
C GLU A 144 17.41 -8.67 12.39
N ASP A 145 18.73 -8.60 12.20
CA ASP A 145 19.67 -7.75 12.98
C ASP A 145 19.59 -6.24 12.63
N ASP A 146 18.85 -5.85 11.58
CA ASP A 146 18.62 -4.44 11.22
C ASP A 146 17.40 -3.84 11.95
N PHE A 147 16.83 -4.56 12.93
CA PHE A 147 15.73 -4.12 13.79
C PHE A 147 16.07 -4.33 15.27
N ASP A 148 15.59 -3.46 16.17
CA ASP A 148 15.67 -3.68 17.62
C ASP A 148 14.70 -4.77 18.10
N PHE A 149 13.55 -4.89 17.43
CA PHE A 149 12.52 -5.88 17.75
C PHE A 149 12.10 -6.65 16.51
N TRP A 150 12.33 -7.96 16.53
CA TRP A 150 11.99 -8.86 15.43
C TRP A 150 10.88 -9.85 15.81
N GLY A 151 9.71 -9.63 15.24
CA GLY A 151 8.57 -10.56 15.16
C GLY A 151 8.34 -11.08 13.74
N GLY A 152 9.32 -10.91 12.85
CA GLY A 152 9.24 -11.22 11.43
C GLY A 152 9.41 -12.70 11.10
N GLY A 153 9.16 -13.08 9.84
CA GLY A 153 9.39 -14.44 9.37
C GLY A 153 9.44 -14.59 7.85
N PRO A 154 9.96 -15.74 7.36
CA PRO A 154 10.17 -15.99 5.94
C PRO A 154 8.88 -16.31 5.17
N GLY A 155 8.96 -16.14 3.84
CA GLY A 155 7.93 -16.59 2.91
C GLY A 155 6.58 -15.91 3.15
N GLN A 156 5.60 -16.70 3.58
CA GLN A 156 4.23 -16.27 3.84
C GLN A 156 3.85 -16.22 5.33
N THR A 157 4.80 -16.57 6.23
CA THR A 157 4.55 -16.94 7.64
C THR A 157 3.40 -17.94 7.84
N GLU A 158 3.07 -18.30 9.08
CA GLU A 158 2.01 -19.24 9.43
C GLU A 158 0.84 -18.56 10.13
N TYR A 159 -0.38 -19.05 9.93
CA TYR A 159 -1.56 -18.58 10.69
C TYR A 159 -1.54 -19.06 12.14
N ALA A 160 -0.95 -20.23 12.42
CA ALA A 160 -0.75 -20.70 13.78
C ALA A 160 0.50 -20.03 14.40
N THR A 161 0.31 -19.16 15.40
CA THR A 161 1.38 -18.39 16.05
C THR A 161 2.55 -19.25 16.50
N ALA A 162 2.28 -20.44 17.06
CA ALA A 162 3.29 -21.38 17.56
C ALA A 162 4.29 -21.87 16.48
N ARG A 163 3.94 -21.78 15.19
CA ARG A 163 4.84 -22.16 14.08
C ARG A 163 5.76 -21.02 13.64
N ASN A 164 5.48 -19.78 14.03
CA ASN A 164 6.32 -18.62 13.75
C ASN A 164 7.35 -18.47 14.88
N LYS A 165 8.61 -18.87 14.65
CA LYS A 165 9.68 -18.92 15.67
C LYS A 165 9.79 -17.64 16.52
N SER A 166 9.79 -16.48 15.87
CA SER A 166 9.87 -15.14 16.48
C SER A 166 8.65 -14.75 17.33
N MET A 167 7.51 -15.44 17.15
CA MET A 167 6.23 -15.11 17.79
C MET A 167 5.76 -16.15 18.82
N GLN A 168 6.52 -17.22 19.05
CA GLN A 168 6.10 -18.33 19.92
C GLN A 168 5.68 -17.89 21.33
N LYS A 169 6.30 -16.85 21.89
CA LYS A 169 5.95 -16.31 23.23
C LYS A 169 4.49 -15.83 23.34
N TYR A 170 3.86 -15.45 22.23
CA TYR A 170 2.47 -14.99 22.21
C TYR A 170 1.46 -16.13 21.99
N ALA A 171 1.90 -17.32 21.59
CA ALA A 171 1.01 -18.36 21.05
C ALA A 171 -0.04 -18.89 22.04
N ALA A 172 0.25 -18.86 23.35
CA ALA A 172 -0.69 -19.28 24.38
C ALA A 172 -1.90 -18.33 24.51
N GLN A 173 -1.67 -17.01 24.45
CA GLN A 173 -2.73 -16.00 24.55
C GLN A 173 -3.33 -15.63 23.19
N TYR A 174 -2.56 -15.76 22.10
CA TYR A 174 -2.95 -15.41 20.74
C TYR A 174 -2.51 -16.54 19.79
N PRO A 175 -3.28 -17.63 19.69
CA PRO A 175 -2.91 -18.81 18.88
C PRO A 175 -2.97 -18.55 17.37
N HIS A 176 -3.70 -17.52 16.95
CA HIS A 176 -3.72 -17.01 15.57
C HIS A 176 -2.77 -15.82 15.40
N SER A 177 -2.04 -15.80 14.28
CA SER A 177 -0.91 -14.88 14.11
C SER A 177 -1.31 -13.41 14.04
N THR A 178 -2.49 -13.07 13.49
CA THR A 178 -2.95 -11.68 13.34
C THR A 178 -3.00 -10.93 14.68
N LEU A 179 -3.62 -11.51 15.71
CA LEU A 179 -3.67 -10.87 17.04
C LEU A 179 -2.34 -10.95 17.78
N SER A 180 -1.51 -11.97 17.50
CA SER A 180 -0.17 -12.04 18.08
C SER A 180 0.74 -10.91 17.59
N TYR A 181 0.59 -10.48 16.33
CA TYR A 181 1.28 -9.29 15.80
C TYR A 181 0.77 -8.00 16.47
N GLY A 182 -0.53 -7.89 16.73
CA GLY A 182 -1.08 -6.80 17.56
C GLY A 182 -0.45 -6.75 18.95
N ALA A 183 -0.36 -7.90 19.64
CA ALA A 183 0.28 -8.01 20.95
C ALA A 183 1.79 -7.68 20.92
N PHE A 184 2.49 -8.02 19.83
CA PHE A 184 3.87 -7.58 19.60
C PHE A 184 3.98 -6.07 19.48
N GLY A 185 3.06 -5.43 18.74
CA GLY A 185 3.01 -3.98 18.64
C GLY A 185 2.85 -3.33 20.02
N GLN A 186 2.00 -3.88 20.88
CA GLN A 186 1.84 -3.37 22.24
C GLN A 186 3.12 -3.48 23.09
N ASP A 187 3.83 -4.61 23.02
CA ASP A 187 5.11 -4.78 23.73
C ASP A 187 6.17 -3.79 23.26
N VAL A 188 6.27 -3.54 21.94
CA VAL A 188 7.18 -2.53 21.36
C VAL A 188 6.83 -1.14 21.86
N ILE A 189 5.55 -0.74 21.81
CA ILE A 189 5.09 0.59 22.26
C ILE A 189 5.45 0.81 23.73
N ARG A 190 5.12 -0.13 24.62
CA ARG A 190 5.50 -0.09 26.05
C ARG A 190 7.00 0.08 26.25
N GLN A 191 7.82 -0.60 25.43
CA GLN A 191 9.27 -0.60 25.59
C GLN A 191 9.91 0.68 25.05
N ALA A 192 9.41 1.22 23.93
CA ALA A 192 9.83 2.51 23.37
C ALA A 192 9.45 3.68 24.29
N SER A 193 8.21 3.71 24.80
CA SER A 193 7.74 4.72 25.76
C SER A 193 8.59 4.74 27.03
N LYS A 194 8.94 3.58 27.59
CA LYS A 194 9.86 3.48 28.75
C LYS A 194 11.27 3.99 28.47
N GLN A 195 11.74 3.89 27.22
CA GLN A 195 13.05 4.39 26.81
C GLN A 195 13.01 5.85 26.36
N GLN A 196 11.83 6.48 26.28
CA GLN A 196 11.62 7.82 25.74
C GLN A 196 12.25 8.00 24.34
N LYS A 197 12.21 6.94 23.52
CA LYS A 197 12.73 6.95 22.15
C LYS A 197 11.59 7.07 21.13
N PRO A 198 11.77 7.85 20.05
CA PRO A 198 10.89 7.75 18.90
C PRO A 198 11.02 6.35 18.28
N PHE A 199 9.91 5.76 17.85
CA PHE A 199 9.90 4.41 17.28
C PHE A 199 9.24 4.33 15.91
N CYS A 200 9.66 3.36 15.11
CA CYS A 200 8.97 2.94 13.90
C CYS A 200 8.60 1.46 14.03
N LEU A 201 7.29 1.21 14.21
CA LEU A 201 6.69 -0.11 14.30
C LEU A 201 6.04 -0.47 12.96
N SER A 202 6.64 -1.43 12.26
CA SER A 202 6.12 -1.96 10.99
C SER A 202 5.52 -3.35 11.20
N ILE A 203 4.23 -3.52 10.93
CA ILE A 203 3.54 -4.83 11.03
C ILE A 203 2.97 -5.22 9.67
N SER A 204 3.50 -6.33 9.14
CA SER A 204 3.06 -6.95 7.90
C SER A 204 2.22 -8.19 8.19
N PHE A 205 0.90 -8.04 8.23
CA PHE A 205 0.00 -9.16 8.43
C PHE A 205 0.06 -10.15 7.26
N LYS A 206 0.03 -11.45 7.59
CA LYS A 206 -0.24 -12.53 6.61
C LYS A 206 -1.68 -12.47 6.12
N ALA A 207 -2.61 -12.14 7.00
CA ALA A 207 -4.01 -12.00 6.68
C ALA A 207 -4.24 -10.87 5.66
N PRO A 208 -5.30 -10.96 4.84
CA PRO A 208 -6.17 -12.12 4.58
C PRO A 208 -5.65 -13.21 3.59
N HIS A 209 -4.37 -13.26 3.22
CA HIS A 209 -3.82 -14.13 2.16
C HIS A 209 -4.23 -15.63 2.23
N LYS A 210 -4.54 -16.25 1.07
CA LYS A 210 -4.93 -17.69 1.00
C LYS A 210 -3.76 -18.68 1.22
N PRO A 211 -4.00 -19.94 1.63
CA PRO A 211 -5.27 -20.51 2.09
C PRO A 211 -5.72 -19.86 3.40
N ALA A 212 -6.94 -19.30 3.39
CA ALA A 212 -7.48 -18.54 4.50
C ALA A 212 -7.77 -19.47 5.69
N ILE A 213 -7.21 -19.13 6.86
CA ILE A 213 -7.51 -19.80 8.12
C ILE A 213 -7.88 -18.71 9.12
N PRO A 214 -9.16 -18.34 9.22
CA PRO A 214 -9.61 -17.29 10.14
C PRO A 214 -9.37 -17.65 11.61
N ASP A 215 -9.19 -16.64 12.47
CA ASP A 215 -9.13 -16.86 13.93
C ASP A 215 -10.50 -17.37 14.42
N PRO A 216 -10.58 -18.56 15.07
CA PRO A 216 -11.82 -19.11 15.59
C PRO A 216 -12.58 -18.20 16.56
N ARG A 217 -11.91 -17.22 17.18
CA ARG A 217 -12.52 -16.17 18.02
C ARG A 217 -13.61 -15.37 17.31
N PHE A 218 -13.52 -15.28 15.97
CA PHE A 218 -14.40 -14.44 15.15
C PHE A 218 -15.42 -15.26 14.32
N ASN A 219 -15.60 -16.56 14.62
CA ASN A 219 -16.53 -17.48 13.93
C ASN A 219 -18.02 -17.12 14.04
N SER A 220 -18.38 -16.04 14.73
CA SER A 220 -19.74 -15.47 14.81
C SER A 220 -19.95 -14.31 13.84
N VAL A 221 -18.89 -13.54 13.49
CA VAL A 221 -18.98 -12.21 12.87
C VAL A 221 -19.73 -12.21 11.53
N TYR A 222 -19.57 -13.27 10.74
CA TYR A 222 -20.21 -13.44 9.42
C TYR A 222 -20.96 -14.77 9.27
N ARG A 223 -21.39 -15.39 10.38
CA ARG A 223 -22.04 -16.71 10.35
C ARG A 223 -23.34 -16.68 9.54
N GLY A 224 -23.36 -17.41 8.43
CA GLY A 224 -24.54 -17.49 7.55
C GLY A 224 -24.85 -16.18 6.81
N LYS A 225 -23.91 -15.23 6.77
CA LYS A 225 -24.07 -14.01 6.00
C LYS A 225 -24.13 -14.32 4.50
N GLN A 226 -25.01 -13.61 3.80
CA GLN A 226 -25.00 -13.48 2.35
C GLN A 226 -24.30 -12.16 2.00
N PHE A 227 -23.38 -12.18 1.04
CA PHE A 227 -22.59 -11.03 0.63
C PHE A 227 -23.06 -10.52 -0.72
N THR A 228 -23.14 -9.21 -0.84
CA THR A 228 -23.26 -8.53 -2.12
C THR A 228 -22.07 -8.93 -3.00
N LYS A 229 -22.32 -9.19 -4.29
CA LYS A 229 -21.26 -9.42 -5.28
C LYS A 229 -20.87 -8.07 -5.91
N PRO A 230 -19.59 -7.86 -6.29
CA PRO A 230 -19.19 -6.72 -7.10
C PRO A 230 -20.08 -6.56 -8.34
N ALA A 231 -20.34 -5.33 -8.76
CA ALA A 231 -21.21 -5.07 -9.91
C ALA A 231 -20.64 -5.60 -11.24
N ASN A 232 -19.31 -5.77 -11.31
CA ASN A 232 -18.56 -6.42 -12.39
C ASN A 232 -18.25 -7.91 -12.10
N PHE A 233 -19.00 -8.58 -11.23
CA PHE A 233 -18.74 -9.98 -10.87
C PHE A 233 -19.03 -10.98 -12.01
N GLY A 234 -18.06 -11.86 -12.30
CA GLY A 234 -18.23 -12.97 -13.24
C GLY A 234 -17.74 -12.72 -14.67
N ARG A 235 -17.65 -13.80 -15.46
CA ARG A 235 -16.90 -13.88 -16.73
C ARG A 235 -17.36 -12.92 -17.83
N ALA A 236 -18.65 -12.58 -17.88
CA ALA A 236 -19.21 -11.68 -18.88
C ALA A 236 -18.52 -10.30 -18.87
N PHE A 237 -18.16 -9.82 -17.67
CA PHE A 237 -17.43 -8.56 -17.48
C PHE A 237 -15.93 -8.65 -17.82
N ALA A 238 -15.49 -9.72 -18.51
CA ALA A 238 -14.13 -9.85 -19.03
C ALA A 238 -14.07 -10.11 -20.53
N GLU A 239 -15.20 -10.06 -21.24
CA GLU A 239 -15.24 -10.35 -22.67
C GLU A 239 -14.41 -9.34 -23.47
N HIS A 240 -14.49 -8.05 -23.10
CA HIS A 240 -13.72 -6.94 -23.68
C HIS A 240 -12.24 -6.87 -23.28
N LEU A 241 -11.85 -7.59 -22.22
CA LEU A 241 -10.47 -7.58 -21.71
C LEU A 241 -9.52 -8.39 -22.60
N ALA A 242 -8.28 -7.91 -22.72
CA ALA A 242 -7.23 -8.47 -23.55
C ALA A 242 -7.00 -9.98 -23.29
N PRO A 243 -6.83 -10.81 -24.33
CA PRO A 243 -6.64 -12.26 -24.18
C PRO A 243 -5.40 -12.63 -23.36
N GLN A 244 -4.40 -11.75 -23.31
CA GLN A 244 -3.21 -11.84 -22.47
C GLN A 244 -3.54 -11.95 -20.97
N SER A 245 -4.50 -11.15 -20.48
CA SER A 245 -4.92 -11.19 -19.06
C SER A 245 -5.48 -12.56 -18.65
N LYS A 246 -6.12 -13.25 -19.60
CA LYS A 246 -6.76 -14.57 -19.45
C LYS A 246 -5.74 -15.73 -19.38
N GLN A 247 -4.46 -15.49 -19.72
CA GLN A 247 -3.39 -16.50 -19.68
C GLN A 247 -2.79 -16.70 -18.27
N GLY A 248 -3.15 -15.85 -17.30
CA GLY A 248 -2.63 -15.89 -15.94
C GLY A 248 -3.39 -16.86 -15.03
N ARG A 249 -2.75 -17.28 -13.92
CA ARG A 249 -3.37 -18.06 -12.84
C ARG A 249 -4.66 -17.43 -12.29
N GLN A 250 -4.83 -16.12 -12.47
CA GLN A 250 -5.94 -15.31 -12.04
C GLN A 250 -7.25 -15.74 -12.71
N TYR A 251 -7.19 -16.13 -13.99
CA TYR A 251 -8.37 -16.51 -14.76
C TYR A 251 -8.99 -17.82 -14.26
N PRO A 252 -8.31 -18.98 -14.17
CA PRO A 252 -8.92 -20.21 -13.64
C PRO A 252 -9.30 -20.08 -12.15
N ARG A 253 -8.62 -19.21 -11.38
CA ARG A 253 -8.88 -19.00 -9.95
C ARG A 253 -10.29 -18.51 -9.60
N PHE A 254 -11.05 -17.97 -10.54
CA PHE A 254 -12.48 -17.72 -10.32
C PHE A 254 -13.23 -18.98 -9.86
N THR A 255 -12.98 -20.10 -10.53
CA THR A 255 -13.57 -21.41 -10.22
C THR A 255 -12.74 -22.19 -9.20
N GLU A 256 -11.40 -22.17 -9.29
CA GLU A 256 -10.55 -22.89 -8.30
C GLU A 256 -10.75 -22.35 -6.87
N TRP A 257 -11.06 -21.06 -6.73
CA TRP A 257 -11.37 -20.42 -5.44
C TRP A 257 -12.86 -20.29 -5.17
N LYS A 258 -13.71 -21.00 -5.94
CA LYS A 258 -15.14 -21.17 -5.73
C LYS A 258 -15.98 -19.90 -5.71
N TYR A 259 -15.56 -18.81 -6.36
CA TYR A 259 -16.40 -17.62 -6.43
C TYR A 259 -17.72 -17.90 -7.17
N ASP A 260 -17.71 -18.81 -8.15
CA ASP A 260 -18.89 -19.27 -8.89
C ASP A 260 -19.83 -20.21 -8.11
N SER A 261 -19.37 -20.81 -7.01
CA SER A 261 -20.02 -21.99 -6.39
C SER A 261 -20.20 -21.90 -4.86
N ASP A 262 -19.37 -21.12 -4.16
CA ASP A 262 -19.41 -20.88 -2.70
C ASP A 262 -18.92 -19.45 -2.40
N TYR A 263 -19.52 -18.45 -3.06
CA TYR A 263 -19.11 -17.05 -2.92
C TYR A 263 -19.13 -16.60 -1.45
N ASP A 264 -20.25 -16.82 -0.76
CA ASP A 264 -20.44 -16.35 0.61
C ASP A 264 -19.51 -17.05 1.60
N GLY A 265 -19.29 -18.37 1.43
CA GLY A 265 -18.38 -19.12 2.28
C GLY A 265 -16.92 -18.69 2.11
N GLU A 266 -16.52 -18.20 0.94
CA GLU A 266 -15.17 -17.67 0.70
C GLU A 266 -15.03 -16.22 1.15
N MET A 267 -16.04 -15.37 0.90
CA MET A 267 -16.05 -13.99 1.40
C MET A 267 -16.16 -13.93 2.93
N ALA A 268 -16.89 -14.83 3.59
CA ALA A 268 -16.93 -14.94 5.04
C ALA A 268 -15.53 -15.19 5.62
N LYS A 269 -14.76 -16.14 5.06
CA LYS A 269 -13.38 -16.43 5.48
C LYS A 269 -12.47 -15.24 5.25
N TYR A 270 -12.61 -14.59 4.09
CA TYR A 270 -11.83 -13.42 3.72
C TYR A 270 -12.05 -12.24 4.69
N HIS A 271 -13.31 -11.80 4.83
CA HIS A 271 -13.67 -10.68 5.71
C HIS A 271 -13.46 -10.99 7.19
N GLN A 272 -13.57 -12.25 7.65
CA GLN A 272 -13.24 -12.62 9.04
C GLN A 272 -11.75 -12.43 9.35
N GLN A 273 -10.87 -12.62 8.37
CA GLN A 273 -9.43 -12.34 8.55
C GLN A 273 -9.15 -10.83 8.54
N VAL A 274 -9.84 -10.05 7.70
CA VAL A 274 -9.76 -8.58 7.71
C VAL A 274 -10.26 -8.01 9.05
N TYR A 275 -11.37 -8.53 9.59
CA TYR A 275 -11.86 -8.21 10.93
C TYR A 275 -10.81 -8.52 12.01
N GLY A 276 -10.05 -9.61 11.87
CA GLY A 276 -8.92 -9.90 12.77
C GLY A 276 -7.82 -8.82 12.73
N ILE A 277 -7.56 -8.23 11.56
CA ILE A 277 -6.60 -7.12 11.41
C ILE A 277 -7.18 -5.83 12.01
N ASP A 278 -8.47 -5.57 11.82
CA ASP A 278 -9.18 -4.45 12.43
C ASP A 278 -9.06 -4.46 13.97
N VAL A 279 -9.28 -5.63 14.59
CA VAL A 279 -9.07 -5.80 16.04
C VAL A 279 -7.61 -5.59 16.44
N ALA A 280 -6.64 -6.04 15.63
CA ALA A 280 -5.22 -5.81 15.91
C ALA A 280 -4.82 -4.33 15.80
N LEU A 281 -5.38 -3.58 14.84
CA LEU A 281 -5.28 -2.11 14.75
C LEU A 281 -5.85 -1.45 16.01
N GLY A 282 -7.03 -1.90 16.47
CA GLY A 282 -7.63 -1.45 17.73
C GLY A 282 -6.71 -1.65 18.94
N MET A 283 -6.15 -2.86 19.10
CA MET A 283 -5.19 -3.18 20.17
C MET A 283 -3.97 -2.25 20.18
N ILE A 284 -3.46 -1.88 19.00
CA ILE A 284 -2.30 -1.01 18.86
C ILE A 284 -2.66 0.43 19.24
N ARG A 285 -3.76 0.97 18.69
CA ARG A 285 -4.25 2.32 19.02
C ARG A 285 -4.58 2.47 20.50
N GLU A 286 -5.18 1.45 21.11
CA GLU A 286 -5.48 1.43 22.55
C GLU A 286 -4.20 1.49 23.39
N GLU A 287 -3.11 0.83 22.98
CA GLU A 287 -1.84 0.88 23.70
C GLU A 287 -1.12 2.22 23.56
N LEU A 288 -1.18 2.87 22.38
CA LEU A 288 -0.65 4.24 22.20
C LEU A 288 -1.30 5.22 23.18
N ASN A 289 -2.62 5.10 23.38
CA ASN A 289 -3.35 5.89 24.39
C ASN A 289 -2.91 5.54 25.82
N LYS A 290 -2.80 4.24 26.15
CA LYS A 290 -2.38 3.78 27.50
C LYS A 290 -0.98 4.24 27.89
N GLN A 291 -0.06 4.32 26.93
CA GLN A 291 1.30 4.81 27.18
C GLN A 291 1.45 6.34 27.04
N GLY A 292 0.36 7.07 26.72
CA GLY A 292 0.38 8.54 26.60
C GLY A 292 1.19 9.06 25.40
N VAL A 293 1.36 8.26 24.34
CA VAL A 293 2.15 8.62 23.14
C VAL A 293 1.32 8.83 21.88
N ALA A 294 0.00 8.66 21.97
CA ALA A 294 -0.91 8.75 20.82
C ALA A 294 -0.84 10.10 20.09
N ASP A 295 -0.74 11.21 20.82
CA ASP A 295 -0.76 12.56 20.27
C ASP A 295 0.52 12.94 19.49
N ASN A 296 1.58 12.14 19.59
CA ASN A 296 2.78 12.22 18.73
C ASN A 296 3.05 10.89 17.99
N THR A 297 1.99 10.13 17.63
CA THR A 297 2.12 8.90 16.83
C THR A 297 1.31 8.94 15.55
N VAL A 298 2.01 8.86 14.42
CA VAL A 298 1.40 8.70 13.09
C VAL A 298 1.05 7.23 12.84
N VAL A 299 -0.17 6.95 12.40
CA VAL A 299 -0.67 5.61 12.06
C VAL A 299 -1.02 5.57 10.57
N ILE A 300 -0.31 4.74 9.82
CA ILE A 300 -0.52 4.47 8.39
C ILE A 300 -1.06 3.04 8.24
N TYR A 301 -2.16 2.87 7.53
CA TYR A 301 -2.74 1.56 7.21
C TYR A 301 -2.88 1.37 5.69
N THR A 302 -2.38 0.27 5.15
CA THR A 302 -2.44 -0.06 3.70
C THR A 302 -2.23 -1.57 3.41
N SER A 303 -2.06 -1.97 2.14
CA SER A 303 -1.81 -3.37 1.72
C SER A 303 -0.77 -3.50 0.60
N ASP A 304 -0.14 -4.69 0.49
CA ASP A 304 0.89 -4.96 -0.53
C ASP A 304 0.33 -5.20 -1.94
N ASN A 305 -0.97 -5.44 -2.07
CA ASN A 305 -1.68 -5.65 -3.34
C ASN A 305 -3.16 -5.85 -3.04
N GLY A 306 -4.01 -5.55 -4.02
CA GLY A 306 -5.42 -5.86 -3.98
C GLY A 306 -5.73 -7.36 -4.06
N TYR A 307 -7.00 -7.66 -4.24
CA TYR A 307 -7.58 -8.98 -4.27
C TYR A 307 -8.88 -8.95 -5.08
N ILE A 308 -9.00 -9.75 -6.14
CA ILE A 308 -10.03 -9.50 -7.17
C ILE A 308 -11.46 -9.90 -6.74
N CYS A 309 -11.65 -10.72 -5.70
CA CYS A 309 -12.98 -11.05 -5.14
C CYS A 309 -14.07 -11.53 -6.15
N GLY A 310 -13.68 -12.08 -7.31
CA GLY A 310 -14.61 -12.51 -8.36
C GLY A 310 -15.00 -11.43 -9.39
N ALA A 311 -14.52 -10.18 -9.24
CA ALA A 311 -14.65 -9.14 -10.25
C ALA A 311 -14.01 -9.57 -11.58
N HIS A 312 -14.61 -9.16 -12.69
CA HIS A 312 -14.32 -9.62 -14.06
C HIS A 312 -14.36 -11.16 -14.23
N GLY A 313 -14.85 -11.89 -13.23
CA GLY A 313 -14.70 -13.33 -13.18
C GLY A 313 -13.25 -13.79 -13.07
N TYR A 314 -12.41 -13.12 -12.28
CA TYR A 314 -11.05 -13.56 -11.93
C TYR A 314 -10.91 -13.80 -10.41
N GLY A 315 -9.80 -14.41 -10.01
CA GLY A 315 -9.34 -14.41 -8.63
C GLY A 315 -7.88 -13.98 -8.51
N SER A 316 -7.36 -13.92 -7.28
CA SER A 316 -5.99 -13.49 -6.98
C SER A 316 -5.76 -11.99 -7.26
N LYS A 317 -4.58 -11.64 -7.76
CA LYS A 317 -4.01 -10.28 -7.92
C LYS A 317 -3.01 -10.28 -9.09
N VAL A 318 -2.10 -9.30 -9.18
CA VAL A 318 -1.01 -9.13 -10.17
C VAL A 318 -1.43 -8.43 -11.48
N LEU A 319 -2.66 -8.62 -11.97
CA LEU A 319 -3.13 -7.93 -13.18
C LEU A 319 -3.33 -6.42 -12.91
N PRO A 320 -3.32 -5.53 -13.92
CA PRO A 320 -3.41 -4.08 -13.72
C PRO A 320 -4.81 -3.55 -13.34
N MET A 321 -5.79 -4.45 -13.15
CA MET A 321 -7.16 -4.17 -12.73
C MET A 321 -7.24 -3.38 -11.42
N GLU A 322 -8.27 -2.56 -11.25
CA GLU A 322 -8.53 -1.79 -10.03
C GLU A 322 -8.54 -2.69 -8.78
N GLU A 323 -9.25 -3.83 -8.77
CA GLU A 323 -9.33 -4.69 -7.59
C GLU A 323 -8.00 -5.38 -7.25
N SER A 324 -7.05 -5.39 -8.17
CA SER A 324 -5.72 -6.00 -8.02
C SER A 324 -4.65 -4.99 -7.60
N SER A 325 -4.76 -3.73 -8.05
CA SER A 325 -3.76 -2.68 -7.82
C SER A 325 -4.20 -1.60 -6.84
N ARG A 326 -5.51 -1.31 -6.71
CA ARG A 326 -6.06 -0.28 -5.81
C ARG A 326 -6.33 -0.85 -4.42
N VAL A 327 -5.71 -0.26 -3.40
CA VAL A 327 -5.74 -0.76 -2.03
C VAL A 327 -6.15 0.34 -1.05
N PRO A 328 -6.73 0.01 0.11
CA PRO A 328 -7.05 1.01 1.11
C PRO A 328 -5.78 1.74 1.54
N LEU A 329 -5.88 3.05 1.74
CA LEU A 329 -4.87 3.83 2.46
C LEU A 329 -5.58 4.83 3.37
N MET A 330 -5.29 4.70 4.66
CA MET A 330 -5.71 5.63 5.71
C MET A 330 -4.47 6.10 6.45
N ILE A 331 -4.34 7.41 6.64
CA ILE A 331 -3.26 7.99 7.43
C ILE A 331 -3.86 8.93 8.48
N TYR A 332 -3.59 8.61 9.74
CA TYR A 332 -3.82 9.50 10.87
C TYR A 332 -2.48 10.03 11.35
N ASP A 333 -2.28 11.35 11.27
CA ASP A 333 -1.14 12.04 11.88
C ASP A 333 -1.72 13.06 12.85
N PRO A 334 -1.67 12.88 14.18
CA PRO A 334 -2.31 13.77 15.18
C PRO A 334 -1.94 15.26 15.03
N ARG A 335 -0.82 15.56 14.37
CA ARG A 335 -0.30 16.91 14.13
C ARG A 335 -0.85 17.56 12.85
N SER A 336 -1.60 16.81 12.04
CA SER A 336 -2.25 17.29 10.82
C SER A 336 -3.41 18.26 11.11
N PRO A 337 -3.52 19.37 10.36
CA PRO A 337 -4.68 20.25 10.43
C PRO A 337 -5.95 19.64 9.79
N LEU A 338 -5.88 18.43 9.22
CA LEU A 338 -6.99 17.74 8.56
C LEU A 338 -7.69 16.71 9.46
N ASN A 339 -7.15 16.41 10.64
CA ASN A 339 -7.71 15.40 11.55
C ASN A 339 -9.15 15.69 11.96
N GLY A 340 -9.95 14.63 12.12
CA GLY A 340 -11.36 14.69 12.50
C GLY A 340 -12.29 15.32 11.46
N LYS A 341 -11.75 15.91 10.38
CA LYS A 341 -12.52 16.54 9.30
C LYS A 341 -13.01 15.53 8.25
N GLN A 342 -12.70 14.23 8.42
CA GLN A 342 -13.14 13.13 7.56
C GLN A 342 -12.79 13.36 6.07
N ILE A 343 -11.56 13.83 5.82
CA ILE A 343 -11.10 14.21 4.49
C ILE A 343 -10.86 12.98 3.61
N ARG A 344 -11.34 13.05 2.37
CA ARG A 344 -10.96 12.12 1.30
C ARG A 344 -10.02 12.81 0.31
N CYS A 345 -8.88 12.20 0.05
CA CYS A 345 -7.84 12.66 -0.87
C CYS A 345 -7.93 11.86 -2.18
N ASP A 346 -8.19 12.55 -3.30
CA ASP A 346 -8.30 11.94 -4.63
C ASP A 346 -7.03 12.11 -5.50
N ARG A 347 -5.94 12.55 -4.87
CA ARG A 347 -4.62 12.61 -5.51
C ARG A 347 -4.06 11.20 -5.71
N LEU A 348 -3.39 11.00 -6.84
CA LEU A 348 -2.81 9.73 -7.21
C LEU A 348 -1.57 9.46 -6.34
N THR A 349 -1.55 8.34 -5.63
CA THR A 349 -0.47 7.94 -4.71
C THR A 349 -0.10 6.47 -4.92
N GLY A 350 1.16 6.13 -4.68
CA GLY A 350 1.71 4.79 -4.93
C GLY A 350 2.33 4.16 -3.68
N ASN A 351 2.45 2.84 -3.64
CA ASN A 351 3.19 2.13 -2.59
C ASN A 351 4.68 2.51 -2.51
N ILE A 352 5.23 3.12 -3.56
CA ILE A 352 6.57 3.76 -3.57
C ILE A 352 6.64 5.01 -2.68
N ASP A 353 5.52 5.59 -2.28
CA ASP A 353 5.49 6.84 -1.50
C ASP A 353 5.76 6.61 0.00
N PHE A 354 5.74 5.37 0.50
CA PHE A 354 5.88 5.08 1.92
C PHE A 354 7.28 5.35 2.47
N ALA A 355 8.34 4.88 1.84
CA ALA A 355 9.71 5.18 2.29
C ALA A 355 10.01 6.68 2.37
N PRO A 356 9.77 7.51 1.32
CA PRO A 356 9.99 8.95 1.43
C PRO A 356 9.07 9.63 2.45
N THR A 357 7.81 9.19 2.60
CA THR A 357 6.91 9.71 3.64
C THR A 357 7.41 9.42 5.05
N ILE A 358 7.86 8.19 5.30
CA ILE A 358 8.35 7.76 6.63
C ILE A 358 9.65 8.51 7.00
N LEU A 359 10.54 8.75 6.04
CA LEU A 359 11.75 9.56 6.25
C LEU A 359 11.42 11.03 6.51
N ASP A 360 10.51 11.62 5.73
CA ASP A 360 10.08 13.02 5.87
C ASP A 360 9.35 13.27 7.20
N LEU A 361 8.48 12.34 7.63
CA LEU A 361 7.87 12.36 8.96
C LEU A 361 8.91 12.37 10.09
N ALA A 362 10.05 11.70 9.89
CA ALA A 362 11.17 11.66 10.82
C ALA A 362 12.17 12.82 10.67
N GLY A 363 11.93 13.77 9.75
CA GLY A 363 12.84 14.88 9.46
C GLY A 363 14.14 14.48 8.75
N LEU A 364 14.17 13.31 8.11
CA LEU A 364 15.36 12.76 7.46
C LEU A 364 15.43 13.09 5.96
N PRO A 365 16.64 13.26 5.39
CA PRO A 365 16.79 13.52 3.96
C PRO A 365 16.33 12.32 3.13
N ILE A 366 15.45 12.56 2.16
CA ILE A 366 14.99 11.54 1.21
C ILE A 366 16.12 11.24 0.20
N PRO A 367 16.58 9.98 0.05
CA PRO A 367 17.59 9.62 -0.94
C PRO A 367 17.11 9.91 -2.37
N ALA A 368 17.96 10.58 -3.16
CA ALA A 368 17.66 10.98 -4.54
C ALA A 368 17.41 9.82 -5.52
N ASN A 369 17.61 8.57 -5.10
CA ASN A 369 17.25 7.38 -5.88
C ASN A 369 15.82 6.89 -5.63
N MET A 370 15.04 7.45 -4.69
CA MET A 370 13.61 7.14 -4.54
C MET A 370 12.79 7.73 -5.69
N ASP A 371 11.76 7.00 -6.13
CA ASP A 371 10.79 7.44 -7.15
C ASP A 371 9.50 8.00 -6.53
N GLY A 372 9.18 7.56 -5.32
CA GLY A 372 8.02 8.03 -4.57
C GLY A 372 8.16 9.48 -4.10
N LYS A 373 7.02 10.04 -3.71
CA LYS A 373 6.92 11.38 -3.13
C LYS A 373 6.43 11.26 -1.68
N SER A 374 6.86 12.17 -0.81
CA SER A 374 6.28 12.24 0.53
C SER A 374 4.79 12.61 0.46
N LEU A 375 3.98 11.93 1.26
CA LEU A 375 2.55 12.19 1.42
C LEU A 375 2.23 13.23 2.50
N THR A 376 3.23 13.72 3.25
CA THR A 376 3.05 14.71 4.34
C THR A 376 2.34 15.97 3.87
N GLY A 377 2.64 16.47 2.66
CA GLY A 377 1.95 17.61 2.04
C GLY A 377 0.43 17.38 1.90
N LEU A 378 0.02 16.16 1.55
CA LEU A 378 -1.39 15.76 1.45
C LEU A 378 -2.07 15.61 2.83
N LEU A 379 -1.29 15.48 3.92
CA LEU A 379 -1.80 15.55 5.29
C LEU A 379 -1.92 17.00 5.78
N GLN A 380 -1.26 17.96 5.14
CA GLN A 380 -1.42 19.38 5.45
C GLN A 380 -2.55 20.01 4.62
N GLN A 381 -2.58 19.72 3.31
CA GLN A 381 -3.60 20.15 2.36
C GLN A 381 -3.84 19.01 1.36
N ALA A 382 -5.01 18.37 1.40
CA ALA A 382 -5.28 17.13 0.65
C ALA A 382 -5.26 17.26 -0.88
N ASP A 383 -5.15 18.47 -1.41
CA ASP A 383 -4.96 18.76 -2.82
C ASP A 383 -3.50 19.11 -3.18
N GLN A 384 -2.57 19.27 -2.24
CA GLN A 384 -1.18 19.66 -2.50
C GLN A 384 -0.21 18.48 -2.48
N GLY A 385 -0.11 17.78 -3.61
CA GLY A 385 0.85 16.71 -3.82
C GLY A 385 0.34 15.56 -4.70
N GLY A 386 0.97 14.40 -4.55
CA GLY A 386 0.70 13.20 -5.33
C GLY A 386 1.38 13.20 -6.71
N HIS A 387 0.98 12.24 -7.55
CA HIS A 387 1.55 12.01 -8.87
C HIS A 387 0.62 12.47 -9.99
N GLU A 388 1.21 12.93 -11.09
CA GLU A 388 0.47 13.16 -12.34
C GLU A 388 0.16 11.84 -13.05
N GLN A 389 1.07 10.88 -12.94
CA GLN A 389 0.91 9.51 -13.42
C GLN A 389 1.76 8.52 -12.61
N LEU A 390 1.31 7.27 -12.57
CA LEU A 390 2.03 6.12 -12.03
C LEU A 390 2.23 5.06 -13.11
N SER A 391 3.29 4.27 -12.94
CA SER A 391 3.56 3.08 -13.74
C SER A 391 3.09 1.83 -12.98
N PHE A 392 2.24 0.98 -13.59
CA PHE A 392 1.99 -0.36 -13.07
C PHE A 392 2.77 -1.39 -13.87
N ILE A 393 3.46 -2.25 -13.14
CA ILE A 393 4.41 -3.22 -13.64
C ILE A 393 3.85 -4.61 -13.38
N ASN A 394 3.69 -5.41 -14.43
CA ASN A 394 3.64 -6.85 -14.29
C ASN A 394 4.75 -7.51 -15.11
N VAL A 395 5.71 -8.10 -14.42
CA VAL A 395 6.72 -8.99 -15.01
C VAL A 395 6.69 -10.39 -14.38
N PHE A 396 5.67 -10.68 -13.56
CA PHE A 396 5.51 -11.94 -12.84
C PHE A 396 4.50 -12.88 -13.52
N GLY A 397 4.69 -14.18 -13.37
CA GLY A 397 3.80 -15.20 -13.93
C GLY A 397 4.08 -15.53 -15.40
N PRO A 398 3.10 -16.11 -16.12
CA PRO A 398 3.24 -16.46 -17.54
C PRO A 398 3.61 -15.25 -18.40
N LEU A 399 4.52 -15.46 -19.35
CA LEU A 399 5.05 -14.40 -20.22
C LEU A 399 3.96 -13.57 -20.94
N PRO A 400 2.82 -14.15 -21.41
CA PRO A 400 1.75 -13.37 -22.02
C PRO A 400 1.13 -12.33 -21.08
N THR A 401 1.13 -12.58 -19.78
CA THR A 401 0.54 -11.64 -18.80
C THR A 401 1.48 -10.49 -18.44
N HIS A 402 2.73 -10.47 -18.95
CA HIS A 402 3.66 -9.39 -18.62
C HIS A 402 3.22 -8.12 -19.36
N SER A 403 3.02 -7.03 -18.63
CA SER A 403 2.54 -5.77 -19.17
C SER A 403 3.11 -4.58 -18.40
N LEU A 404 3.05 -3.42 -19.05
CA LEU A 404 3.29 -2.13 -18.45
C LEU A 404 1.99 -1.32 -18.60
N THR A 405 1.69 -0.49 -17.60
CA THR A 405 0.49 0.35 -17.58
C THR A 405 0.88 1.77 -17.17
N CYS A 406 0.27 2.77 -17.80
CA CYS A 406 0.32 4.14 -17.32
C CYS A 406 -1.05 4.52 -16.76
N LEU A 407 -1.11 4.89 -15.47
CA LEU A 407 -2.31 5.41 -14.81
C LEU A 407 -2.16 6.90 -14.53
N THR A 408 -3.20 7.69 -14.83
CA THR A 408 -3.37 9.08 -14.40
C THR A 408 -4.55 9.19 -13.41
N ARG A 409 -4.93 10.41 -12.97
CA ARG A 409 -6.14 10.59 -12.14
C ARG A 409 -7.46 10.19 -12.84
N GLN A 410 -7.50 10.07 -14.17
CA GLN A 410 -8.71 9.75 -14.94
C GLN A 410 -8.55 8.53 -15.86
N TYR A 411 -7.43 8.40 -16.57
CA TYR A 411 -7.25 7.36 -17.58
C TYR A 411 -6.19 6.35 -17.17
N LYS A 412 -6.47 5.08 -17.42
CA LYS A 412 -5.52 3.96 -17.33
C LYS A 412 -5.30 3.37 -18.72
N TYR A 413 -4.04 3.27 -19.13
CA TYR A 413 -3.65 2.70 -20.43
C TYR A 413 -2.67 1.54 -20.22
N THR A 414 -3.03 0.35 -20.69
CA THR A 414 -2.22 -0.87 -20.61
C THR A 414 -1.77 -1.28 -22.01
N TYR A 415 -0.49 -1.63 -22.16
CA TYR A 415 0.00 -2.30 -23.37
C TYR A 415 0.45 -3.73 -23.06
N TRP A 416 -0.25 -4.67 -23.68
CA TRP A 416 0.02 -6.10 -23.64
C TRP A 416 0.88 -6.46 -24.84
N TRP A 417 2.20 -6.39 -24.66
CA TRP A 417 3.15 -6.55 -25.77
C TRP A 417 3.19 -7.94 -26.42
N TYR A 418 2.72 -8.97 -25.72
CA TYR A 418 2.89 -10.35 -26.13
C TYR A 418 1.99 -10.67 -27.32
N GLY A 419 2.58 -11.28 -28.35
CA GLY A 419 1.85 -11.89 -29.44
C GLY A 419 2.62 -13.05 -30.06
N ASP A 420 1.88 -13.95 -30.71
CA ASP A 420 2.31 -15.14 -31.43
C ASP A 420 1.30 -15.47 -32.56
N ASP A 421 1.45 -16.63 -33.21
CA ASP A 421 0.57 -17.07 -34.31
C ASP A 421 -0.92 -17.22 -33.93
N THR A 422 -1.26 -17.08 -32.64
CA THR A 422 -2.62 -17.24 -32.09
C THR A 422 -3.15 -16.00 -31.36
N MET A 423 -2.33 -14.96 -31.19
CA MET A 423 -2.64 -13.78 -30.38
C MET A 423 -1.86 -12.55 -30.82
N ASP A 424 -2.56 -11.45 -31.11
CA ASP A 424 -1.93 -10.15 -31.35
C ASP A 424 -1.69 -9.37 -30.03
N PRO A 425 -0.66 -8.51 -29.97
CA PRO A 425 -0.50 -7.53 -28.90
C PRO A 425 -1.74 -6.64 -28.76
N ALA A 426 -2.12 -6.31 -27.53
CA ALA A 426 -3.35 -5.57 -27.25
C ALA A 426 -3.10 -4.25 -26.51
N GLU A 427 -3.96 -3.27 -26.78
CA GLU A 427 -4.05 -2.02 -26.03
C GLU A 427 -5.38 -1.97 -25.27
N GLU A 428 -5.34 -1.50 -24.02
CA GLU A 428 -6.54 -1.22 -23.23
C GLU A 428 -6.49 0.23 -22.75
N LEU A 429 -7.61 0.94 -22.86
CA LEU A 429 -7.79 2.30 -22.35
C LEU A 429 -9.10 2.37 -21.57
N PHE A 430 -9.03 2.71 -20.28
CA PHE A 430 -10.20 2.88 -19.41
C PHE A 430 -10.25 4.29 -18.83
N ASP A 431 -11.44 4.89 -18.77
CA ASP A 431 -11.72 6.10 -17.98
C ASP A 431 -12.08 5.68 -16.54
N THR A 432 -11.08 5.50 -15.67
CA THR A 432 -11.29 5.06 -14.28
C THR A 432 -11.93 6.12 -13.37
N LEU A 433 -12.26 7.31 -13.89
CA LEU A 433 -13.07 8.30 -13.16
C LEU A 433 -14.57 8.07 -13.38
N HIS A 434 -14.97 7.79 -14.62
CA HIS A 434 -16.39 7.61 -15.01
C HIS A 434 -16.81 6.13 -15.10
N ASP A 435 -15.86 5.24 -15.40
CA ASP A 435 -15.96 3.78 -15.39
C ASP A 435 -14.95 3.18 -14.39
N PRO A 436 -15.21 3.31 -13.07
CA PRO A 436 -14.32 2.80 -12.02
C PRO A 436 -14.33 1.27 -11.90
N LEU A 437 -15.06 0.57 -12.77
CA LEU A 437 -15.16 -0.89 -12.84
C LEU A 437 -14.58 -1.47 -14.14
N GLU A 438 -13.94 -0.64 -14.97
CA GLU A 438 -13.23 -1.04 -16.21
C GLU A 438 -14.08 -1.92 -17.13
N LEU A 439 -15.32 -1.50 -17.39
CA LEU A 439 -16.30 -2.21 -18.22
C LEU A 439 -16.22 -1.89 -19.72
N GLU A 440 -15.65 -0.74 -20.12
CA GLU A 440 -15.51 -0.36 -21.53
C GLU A 440 -14.05 -0.09 -21.92
N ASN A 441 -13.49 -0.91 -22.82
CA ASN A 441 -12.17 -0.63 -23.41
C ASN A 441 -12.30 0.38 -24.57
N LEU A 442 -11.87 1.61 -24.31
CA LEU A 442 -11.95 2.76 -25.22
C LEU A 442 -10.84 2.78 -26.29
N ALA A 443 -9.90 1.83 -26.31
CA ALA A 443 -8.74 1.86 -27.22
C ALA A 443 -9.11 1.78 -28.71
N ASN A 444 -10.28 1.20 -29.04
CA ASN A 444 -10.80 1.15 -30.41
C ASN A 444 -11.95 2.16 -30.67
N ASN A 445 -12.28 3.01 -29.69
CA ASN A 445 -13.34 4.00 -29.80
C ASN A 445 -12.79 5.25 -30.53
N PRO A 446 -13.30 5.61 -31.73
CA PRO A 446 -12.75 6.71 -32.53
C PRO A 446 -12.87 8.08 -31.84
N ASP A 447 -13.90 8.29 -31.01
CA ASP A 447 -14.09 9.54 -30.25
C ASP A 447 -13.01 9.73 -29.18
N HIS A 448 -12.33 8.64 -28.78
CA HIS A 448 -11.27 8.62 -27.78
C HIS A 448 -9.86 8.58 -28.38
N ALA A 449 -9.70 8.64 -29.71
CA ALA A 449 -8.39 8.55 -30.37
C ALA A 449 -7.37 9.61 -29.87
N THR A 450 -7.82 10.83 -29.58
CA THR A 450 -6.95 11.89 -29.03
C THR A 450 -6.48 11.56 -27.60
N THR A 451 -7.36 10.98 -26.78
CA THR A 451 -7.04 10.54 -25.42
C THR A 451 -6.08 9.35 -25.43
N LEU A 452 -6.30 8.38 -26.33
CA LEU A 452 -5.42 7.24 -26.53
C LEU A 452 -4.01 7.69 -26.90
N ASP A 453 -3.85 8.61 -27.85
CA ASP A 453 -2.54 9.14 -28.24
C ASP A 453 -1.87 9.99 -27.14
N ALA A 454 -2.64 10.66 -26.29
CA ALA A 454 -2.11 11.33 -25.11
C ALA A 454 -1.60 10.32 -24.06
N MET A 455 -2.34 9.24 -23.80
CA MET A 455 -1.95 8.19 -22.86
C MET A 455 -0.78 7.34 -23.37
N ARG A 456 -0.73 7.03 -24.67
CA ARG A 456 0.43 6.43 -25.35
C ARG A 456 1.72 7.24 -25.15
N LYS A 457 1.65 8.57 -25.24
CA LYS A 457 2.82 9.46 -24.98
C LYS A 457 3.26 9.39 -23.51
N ARG A 458 2.32 9.35 -22.57
CA ARG A 458 2.61 9.19 -21.13
C ARG A 458 3.22 7.83 -20.82
N TYR A 459 2.73 6.77 -21.46
CA TYR A 459 3.31 5.43 -21.41
C TYR A 459 4.74 5.39 -21.94
N ASP A 460 4.99 5.99 -23.11
CA ASP A 460 6.33 6.06 -23.71
C ASP A 460 7.33 6.78 -22.78
N GLN A 461 6.88 7.75 -21.96
CA GLN A 461 7.68 8.40 -20.92
C GLN A 461 8.01 7.46 -19.74
N GLU A 462 7.06 6.66 -19.25
CA GLU A 462 7.35 5.66 -18.20
C GLU A 462 8.29 4.57 -18.70
N LEU A 463 8.13 4.12 -19.95
CA LEU A 463 9.07 3.19 -20.58
C LEU A 463 10.47 3.80 -20.77
N ALA A 464 10.57 5.09 -21.08
CA ALA A 464 11.86 5.79 -21.17
C ALA A 464 12.59 5.82 -19.81
N LYS A 465 11.87 6.08 -18.70
CA LYS A 465 12.43 5.97 -17.34
C LYS A 465 12.94 4.56 -17.06
N TRP A 466 12.15 3.52 -17.37
CA TRP A 466 12.58 2.12 -17.24
C TRP A 466 13.88 1.87 -18.02
N LYS A 467 13.92 2.23 -19.31
CA LYS A 467 15.11 2.05 -20.16
C LYS A 467 16.37 2.73 -19.60
N GLN A 468 16.22 3.90 -18.97
CA GLN A 468 17.33 4.65 -18.38
C GLN A 468 17.77 4.13 -17.00
N GLN A 469 16.84 3.65 -16.19
CA GLN A 469 17.03 3.43 -14.75
C GLN A 469 16.96 1.96 -14.31
N ALA A 470 16.57 1.03 -15.19
CA ALA A 470 16.53 -0.38 -14.88
C ALA A 470 17.91 -0.92 -14.48
N VAL A 471 17.93 -1.75 -13.45
CA VAL A 471 19.13 -2.44 -13.00
C VAL A 471 19.76 -3.31 -14.09
N ASP A 472 21.08 -3.41 -14.09
CA ASP A 472 21.87 -4.25 -15.00
C ASP A 472 21.81 -5.76 -14.67
N TYR A 473 21.19 -6.10 -13.53
CA TYR A 473 21.03 -7.46 -13.03
C TYR A 473 19.57 -7.90 -13.02
N ASN A 474 19.34 -9.19 -12.72
CA ASN A 474 18.01 -9.82 -12.66
C ASN A 474 17.12 -9.61 -13.90
N ASN A 475 17.73 -9.25 -15.04
CA ASN A 475 17.13 -9.21 -16.37
C ASN A 475 15.96 -8.21 -16.56
N TYR A 476 16.03 -7.04 -15.92
CA TYR A 476 15.01 -5.98 -16.11
C TYR A 476 15.18 -5.20 -17.42
N GLN A 477 16.39 -5.08 -17.97
CA GLN A 477 16.66 -4.31 -19.19
C GLN A 477 15.88 -4.80 -20.42
N ARG A 478 15.65 -6.13 -20.57
CA ARG A 478 14.92 -6.69 -21.72
C ARG A 478 13.52 -6.10 -21.89
N TYR A 479 12.88 -5.73 -20.78
CA TYR A 479 11.52 -5.18 -20.79
C TYR A 479 11.46 -3.79 -21.43
N GLY A 480 12.59 -3.07 -21.49
CA GLY A 480 12.73 -1.87 -22.32
C GLY A 480 12.45 -2.13 -23.81
N THR A 481 12.72 -3.33 -24.32
CA THR A 481 12.38 -3.74 -25.70
C THR A 481 11.02 -4.41 -25.78
N LEU A 482 10.67 -5.28 -24.81
CA LEU A 482 9.40 -6.01 -24.85
C LEU A 482 8.20 -5.06 -24.73
N PHE A 483 8.24 -4.11 -23.80
CA PHE A 483 7.18 -3.12 -23.61
C PHE A 483 7.19 -1.98 -24.64
N ASP A 484 8.18 -1.92 -25.54
CA ASP A 484 8.18 -0.89 -26.58
C ASP A 484 7.12 -1.18 -27.65
N ARG A 485 6.05 -0.38 -27.69
CA ARG A 485 4.96 -0.52 -28.66
C ARG A 485 5.37 -0.21 -30.11
N HIS A 486 6.54 0.39 -30.33
CA HIS A 486 7.08 0.71 -31.66
C HIS A 486 8.01 -0.40 -32.21
N VAL A 487 8.40 -1.37 -31.36
CA VAL A 487 9.26 -2.49 -31.76
C VAL A 487 8.42 -3.66 -32.31
N PRO A 488 8.73 -4.22 -33.49
CA PRO A 488 8.03 -5.40 -34.03
C PRO A 488 8.14 -6.66 -33.15
N ILE A 489 7.10 -7.50 -33.14
CA ILE A 489 7.03 -8.76 -32.37
C ILE A 489 8.21 -9.70 -32.66
N ALA A 490 8.69 -9.72 -33.91
CA ALA A 490 9.85 -10.51 -34.33
C ALA A 490 11.12 -10.13 -33.54
N GLU A 491 11.35 -8.83 -33.32
CA GLU A 491 12.50 -8.31 -32.57
C GLU A 491 12.34 -8.56 -31.06
N LYS A 492 11.13 -8.38 -30.51
CA LYS A 492 10.80 -8.74 -29.12
C LYS A 492 11.09 -10.21 -28.83
N SER A 493 10.78 -11.07 -29.79
CA SER A 493 11.04 -12.51 -29.72
C SER A 493 12.54 -12.86 -29.73
N VAL A 494 13.40 -12.01 -30.29
CA VAL A 494 14.87 -12.14 -30.18
C VAL A 494 15.36 -11.65 -28.83
N ALA A 495 14.93 -10.45 -28.39
CA ALA A 495 15.31 -9.89 -27.09
C ALA A 495 14.96 -10.82 -25.91
N ASN A 496 13.76 -11.42 -25.93
CA ASN A 496 13.35 -12.40 -24.93
C ASN A 496 14.27 -13.65 -24.91
N ARG A 497 14.64 -14.18 -26.08
CA ARG A 497 15.51 -15.36 -26.20
C ARG A 497 16.98 -15.09 -25.80
N ALA A 498 17.52 -13.93 -26.19
CA ALA A 498 18.87 -13.51 -25.82
C ALA A 498 19.03 -13.35 -24.29
N SER A 499 17.94 -13.06 -23.59
CA SER A 499 17.92 -12.80 -22.15
C SER A 499 18.11 -14.03 -21.23
N GLY A 500 18.38 -15.21 -21.79
CA GLY A 500 18.97 -16.33 -21.05
C GLY A 500 18.12 -17.01 -19.98
N GLN A 501 16.82 -16.72 -19.86
CA GLN A 501 15.97 -17.41 -18.87
C GLN A 501 15.97 -18.93 -19.12
N PRO A 502 16.28 -19.76 -18.11
CA PRO A 502 16.10 -21.20 -18.22
C PRO A 502 14.64 -21.50 -18.57
N LYS A 503 14.41 -22.50 -19.45
CA LYS A 503 13.05 -23.05 -19.64
C LYS A 503 12.45 -23.31 -18.26
N GLN A 504 11.28 -22.72 -17.98
CA GLN A 504 10.52 -23.05 -16.78
C GLN A 504 10.32 -24.58 -16.76
N ARG A 505 11.06 -25.27 -15.89
CA ARG A 505 10.71 -26.65 -15.56
C ARG A 505 9.31 -26.55 -14.96
N ARG A 506 8.35 -27.29 -15.54
CA ARG A 506 7.12 -27.67 -14.85
C ARG A 506 7.53 -28.43 -13.58
N LYS A 507 7.78 -27.69 -12.50
CA LYS A 507 7.62 -28.18 -11.14
C LYS A 507 6.19 -27.88 -10.77
N ASP A 508 5.52 -28.89 -10.24
CA ASP A 508 4.08 -28.83 -9.99
C ASP A 508 3.73 -27.62 -9.12
N ALA A 509 2.81 -26.78 -9.61
CA ALA A 509 2.14 -25.77 -8.81
C ALA A 509 1.09 -26.46 -7.90
N GLY A 510 1.55 -27.44 -7.12
CA GLY A 510 0.77 -28.23 -6.20
C GLY A 510 1.02 -27.78 -4.76
N LYS A 511 0.01 -27.12 -4.18
CA LYS A 511 -0.08 -26.71 -2.76
C LYS A 511 0.86 -25.54 -2.38
N GLY A 512 0.26 -24.35 -2.30
CA GLY A 512 0.84 -23.09 -1.83
C GLY A 512 -0.24 -22.02 -1.77
#